data_AF-A0A426TSQ9-F1
#
_entry.id   AF-A0A426TSQ9-F1
#
_cell.length_a   1.000
_cell.length_b   1.000
_cell.length_c   1.000
_cell.angle_alpha   90.00
_cell.angle_beta   90.00
_cell.angle_gamma   90.00
#
_symmetry.space_group_name_H-M   'P 1'
#
loop_
_entity.id
_entity.type
_entity.pdbx_description
1 polymer ?
#
loop_
_entity_poly.entity_id
_entity_poly.type
_entity_poly.pdbx_seq_one_letter_code
_entity_poly.pdbx_strand_id
1 'polypeptide(L)'
;MPEGLSILLLAMALTLLLAVQAQRAAAGSRLRQAFSLGAGAMAVAALNNLLLLLNLGSALVAPLATLTMALFLASLLLATLAFFNGEFQAKLRQAQELAAAERTRQASEHKHTPAAPPEDDA
;
A
#
# COMPACT_ATOMS: atom_id res chain seq x y z
N MET A 1 6.30 28.14 5.95
CA MET A 1 5.88 27.18 6.99
C MET A 1 4.81 26.14 6.57
N PRO A 2 3.91 26.35 5.57
CA PRO A 2 2.92 25.31 5.23
C PRO A 2 3.54 24.07 4.53
N GLU A 3 4.64 24.24 3.81
CA GLU A 3 5.31 23.16 3.08
C GLU A 3 5.92 22.07 3.99
N GLY A 4 6.49 22.44 5.14
CA GLY A 4 7.07 21.46 6.06
C GLY A 4 5.99 20.56 6.70
N LEU A 5 4.81 21.14 6.97
CA LEU A 5 3.68 20.43 7.56
C LEU A 5 3.02 19.49 6.53
N SER A 6 2.88 19.91 5.28
CA SER A 6 2.35 19.04 4.22
C SER A 6 3.27 17.85 3.93
N ILE A 7 4.59 18.06 3.90
CA ILE A 7 5.59 16.98 3.73
C ILE A 7 5.52 15.99 4.89
N LEU A 8 5.41 16.48 6.14
CA LEU A 8 5.25 15.64 7.32
C LEU A 8 3.99 14.77 7.23
N LEU A 9 2.84 15.38 6.93
CA LEU A 9 1.57 14.66 6.78
C LEU A 9 1.62 13.61 5.67
N LEU A 10 2.24 13.94 4.54
CA LEU A 10 2.43 13.00 3.44
C LEU A 10 3.30 11.80 3.87
N ALA A 11 4.43 12.05 4.54
CA ALA A 11 5.29 10.98 5.04
C ALA A 11 4.56 10.08 6.04
N MET A 12 3.74 10.64 6.93
CA MET A 12 2.89 9.87 7.85
C MET A 12 1.84 9.03 7.11
N ALA A 13 1.15 9.61 6.12
CA ALA A 13 0.17 8.90 5.31
C ALA A 13 0.82 7.72 4.56
N LEU A 14 1.98 7.94 3.94
CA LEU A 14 2.73 6.88 3.26
C LEU A 14 3.19 5.79 4.23
N THR A 15 3.65 6.16 5.42
CA THR A 15 4.01 5.21 6.47
C THR A 15 2.84 4.29 6.81
N LEU A 16 1.66 4.87 7.05
CA LEU A 16 0.44 4.12 7.38
C LEU A 16 0.01 3.20 6.23
N LEU A 17 -0.01 3.71 5.00
CA LEU A 17 -0.37 2.92 3.83
C LEU A 17 0.56 1.72 3.65
N LEU A 18 1.88 1.93 3.77
CA LEU A 18 2.87 0.87 3.66
C LEU A 18 2.74 -0.15 4.80
N ALA A 19 2.48 0.31 6.03
CA ALA A 19 2.24 -0.57 7.17
C ALA A 19 1.01 -1.46 6.97
N VAL A 20 -0.08 -0.89 6.45
CA VAL A 20 -1.30 -1.66 6.10
C VAL A 20 -1.01 -2.68 5.00
N GLN A 21 -0.24 -2.31 3.96
CA GLN A 21 0.15 -3.25 2.90
C GLN A 21 1.07 -4.36 3.41
N ALA A 22 1.95 -4.06 4.37
CA ALA A 22 2.78 -5.05 5.03
C ALA A 22 1.93 -6.06 5.82
N GLN A 23 0.87 -5.60 6.51
CA GLN A 23 -0.06 -6.49 7.22
C GLN A 23 -0.89 -7.36 6.27
N ARG A 24 -1.30 -6.83 5.12
CA ARG A 24 -2.06 -7.56 4.09
C ARG A 24 -1.20 -8.55 3.28
N ALA A 25 0.12 -8.45 3.35
CA ALA A 25 1.02 -9.37 2.68
C ALA A 25 1.20 -10.68 3.46
N ALA A 26 1.35 -11.79 2.73
CA ALA A 26 1.51 -13.11 3.32
C ALA A 26 2.67 -13.15 4.33
N ALA A 27 2.50 -13.89 5.42
CA ALA A 27 3.55 -14.10 6.40
C ALA A 27 4.77 -14.76 5.73
N GLY A 28 5.95 -14.17 5.90
CA GLY A 28 7.19 -14.64 5.28
C GLY A 28 7.45 -14.17 3.84
N SER A 29 6.51 -13.46 3.20
CA SER A 29 6.70 -12.93 1.85
C SER A 29 7.73 -11.80 1.82
N ARG A 30 8.55 -11.76 0.75
CA ARG A 30 9.51 -10.67 0.53
C ARG A 30 8.82 -9.33 0.32
N LEU A 31 7.60 -9.32 -0.22
CA LEU A 31 6.76 -8.11 -0.30
C LEU A 31 6.44 -7.54 1.07
N ARG A 32 6.15 -8.40 2.06
CA ARG A 32 5.89 -7.94 3.44
C ARG A 32 7.12 -7.24 4.01
N GLN A 33 8.31 -7.81 3.79
CA GLN A 33 9.56 -7.21 4.23
C GLN A 33 9.85 -5.88 3.53
N ALA A 34 9.62 -5.81 2.20
CA ALA A 34 9.73 -4.58 1.43
C ALA A 34 8.82 -3.48 1.99
N PHE A 35 7.53 -3.77 2.17
CA PHE A 35 6.58 -2.79 2.72
C PHE A 35 6.91 -2.37 4.15
N SER A 36 7.36 -3.29 5.01
CA SER A 36 7.79 -2.96 6.37
C SER A 36 9.01 -2.02 6.38
N LEU A 37 10.02 -2.29 5.54
CA LEU A 37 11.20 -1.44 5.42
C LEU A 37 10.84 -0.07 4.83
N GLY A 38 9.97 -0.03 3.82
CA GLY A 38 9.45 1.22 3.25
C GLY A 38 8.68 2.04 4.29
N ALA A 39 7.83 1.40 5.10
CA ALA A 39 7.13 2.07 6.20
C ALA A 39 8.13 2.62 7.23
N GLY A 40 9.15 1.84 7.58
CA GLY A 40 10.25 2.28 8.44
C GLY A 40 10.99 3.51 7.88
N ALA A 41 11.33 3.51 6.59
CA ALA A 41 11.96 4.65 5.92
C ALA A 41 11.09 5.91 6.02
N MET A 42 9.79 5.80 5.74
CA MET A 42 8.86 6.93 5.80
C MET A 42 8.64 7.43 7.23
N ALA A 43 8.66 6.54 8.22
CA ALA A 43 8.57 6.92 9.63
C ALA A 43 9.82 7.72 10.08
N VAL A 44 11.01 7.27 9.68
CA VAL A 44 12.27 7.98 9.94
C VAL A 44 12.28 9.34 9.21
N ALA A 45 11.78 9.39 7.98
CA ALA A 45 11.62 10.64 7.23
C ALA A 45 10.64 11.61 7.92
N ALA A 46 9.51 11.11 8.43
CA ALA A 46 8.55 11.90 9.18
C ALA A 46 9.17 12.45 10.47
N LEU A 47 9.92 11.63 11.21
CA LEU A 47 10.66 12.06 12.40
C LEU A 47 11.69 13.15 12.06
N ASN A 48 12.43 12.99 10.97
CA ASN A 48 13.39 13.99 10.50
C ASN A 48 12.72 15.32 10.16
N ASN A 49 11.58 15.29 9.46
CA ASN A 49 10.80 16.49 9.16
C ASN A 49 10.24 17.16 10.42
N LEU A 50 9.80 16.38 11.41
CA LEU A 50 9.35 16.90 12.70
C LEU A 50 10.47 17.62 13.45
N LEU A 51 11.67 17.02 13.48
CA LEU A 51 12.86 17.63 14.10
C LEU A 51 13.24 18.96 13.43
N LEU A 52 13.23 18.99 12.09
CA LEU A 52 13.46 20.22 11.32
C LEU A 52 12.40 21.29 11.61
N LEU A 53 11.11 20.91 11.68
CA LEU A 53 10.01 21.84 11.93
C LEU A 53 10.09 22.47 13.32
N LEU A 54 10.50 21.68 14.32
CA LEU A 54 10.71 22.15 15.69
C LEU A 54 12.04 22.89 15.86
N ASN A 55 12.91 22.88 14.84
CA ASN A 55 14.27 23.40 14.88
C ASN A 55 15.15 22.70 15.95
N LEU A 56 14.89 21.41 16.21
CA LEU A 56 15.64 20.56 17.12
C LEU A 56 16.55 19.61 16.34
N GLY A 57 17.83 19.53 16.70
CA GLY A 57 18.68 18.39 16.33
C GLY A 57 19.32 18.45 14.94
N SER A 58 19.92 19.58 14.55
CA SER A 58 20.69 19.71 13.29
C SER A 58 21.74 18.61 13.07
N ALA A 59 22.38 18.13 14.14
CA ALA A 59 23.37 17.05 14.09
C ALA A 59 22.77 15.66 13.76
N LEU A 60 21.48 15.45 14.03
CA LEU A 60 20.79 14.18 13.77
C LEU A 60 20.16 14.12 12.38
N VAL A 61 19.96 15.26 11.72
CA VAL A 61 19.31 15.34 10.41
C VAL A 61 20.08 14.54 9.35
N ALA A 62 21.40 14.72 9.29
CA ALA A 62 22.24 14.01 8.32
C ALA A 62 22.22 12.48 8.51
N PRO A 63 22.47 11.91 9.72
CA PRO A 63 22.40 10.47 9.90
C PRO A 63 20.98 9.91 9.71
N LEU A 64 19.93 10.63 10.10
CA LEU A 64 18.53 10.24 9.84
C LEU A 64 18.23 10.18 8.34
N ALA A 65 18.71 11.15 7.57
CA ALA A 65 18.54 11.16 6.11
C ALA A 65 19.27 9.98 5.45
N THR A 66 20.51 9.70 5.86
CA THR A 66 21.27 8.54 5.37
C THR A 66 20.57 7.22 5.71
N LEU A 67 20.06 7.08 6.93
CA LEU A 67 19.29 5.90 7.35
C LEU A 67 18.00 5.74 6.54
N THR A 68 17.27 6.84 6.31
CA THR A 68 16.06 6.87 5.48
C THR A 68 16.36 6.34 4.08
N MET A 69 17.44 6.85 3.45
CA MET A 69 17.85 6.45 2.11
C MET A 69 18.25 4.97 2.05
N ALA A 70 19.00 4.48 3.04
CA ALA A 70 19.40 3.08 3.13
C ALA A 70 18.19 2.14 3.27
N LEU A 71 17.25 2.47 4.16
CA LEU A 71 16.01 1.70 4.34
C LEU A 71 15.16 1.71 3.07
N PHE A 72 15.06 2.86 2.40
CA PHE A 72 14.32 2.99 1.15
C PHE A 72 14.91 2.13 0.03
N LEU A 73 16.24 2.15 -0.14
CA LEU A 73 16.94 1.30 -1.11
C LEU A 73 16.77 -0.18 -0.80
N ALA A 74 16.89 -0.58 0.46
CA ALA A 74 16.66 -1.96 0.89
C ALA A 74 15.22 -2.42 0.60
N SER A 75 14.23 -1.57 0.87
CA SER A 75 12.83 -1.79 0.51
C SER A 75 12.66 -2.00 -0.99
N LEU A 76 13.29 -1.17 -1.82
CA LEU A 76 13.21 -1.25 -3.27
C LEU A 76 13.84 -2.53 -3.81
N LEU A 77 15.00 -2.94 -3.27
CA LEU A 77 15.67 -4.19 -3.63
C LEU A 77 14.80 -5.40 -3.31
N LEU A 78 14.19 -5.43 -2.12
CA LEU A 78 13.29 -6.51 -1.72
C LEU A 78 12.01 -6.55 -2.57
N ALA A 79 11.43 -5.39 -2.90
CA ALA A 79 10.29 -5.32 -3.80
C ALA A 79 10.65 -5.85 -5.19
N THR A 80 11.82 -5.48 -5.70
CA THR A 80 12.34 -5.94 -6.99
C THR A 80 12.58 -7.45 -6.98
N LEU A 81 13.20 -7.99 -5.93
CA LEU A 81 13.39 -9.44 -5.76
C LEU A 81 12.05 -10.19 -5.67
N ALA A 82 11.05 -9.63 -4.99
CA ALA A 82 9.73 -10.23 -4.90
C ALA A 82 8.98 -10.20 -6.25
N PHE A 83 9.22 -9.16 -7.07
CA PHE A 83 8.71 -9.07 -8.43
C PHE A 83 9.32 -10.16 -9.33
N PHE A 84 10.65 -10.33 -9.31
CA PHE A 84 11.33 -11.37 -10.09
C PHE A 84 11.00 -12.79 -9.63
N ASN A 85 10.69 -13.00 -8.35
CA ASN A 85 10.25 -14.28 -7.82
C ASN A 85 8.78 -14.62 -8.16
N GLY A 86 8.05 -13.76 -8.86
CA GLY A 86 6.67 -14.04 -9.27
C GLY A 86 5.62 -13.92 -8.15
N GLU A 87 6.00 -13.49 -6.94
CA GLU A 87 5.05 -13.28 -5.83
C GLU A 87 3.96 -12.27 -6.20
N PHE A 88 4.30 -11.30 -7.07
CA PHE A 88 3.38 -10.29 -7.58
C PHE A 88 2.35 -10.87 -8.55
N GLN A 89 2.75 -11.81 -9.42
CA GLN A 89 1.83 -12.47 -10.35
C GLN A 89 0.82 -13.37 -9.63
N ALA A 90 1.24 -14.04 -8.57
CA ALA A 90 0.34 -14.86 -7.75
C ALA A 90 -0.79 -14.01 -7.13
N LYS A 91 -0.45 -12.82 -6.61
CA LYS A 91 -1.45 -11.88 -6.07
C LYS A 91 -2.34 -11.27 -7.14
N LEU A 92 -1.78 -10.98 -8.33
CA LEU A 92 -2.56 -10.44 -9.44
C LEU A 92 -3.59 -11.46 -9.93
N ARG A 93 -3.23 -12.74 -10.02
CA ARG A 93 -4.17 -13.83 -10.35
C ARG A 93 -5.27 -13.97 -9.32
N GLN A 94 -4.94 -13.96 -8.02
CA GLN A 94 -5.95 -13.97 -6.95
C GLN A 94 -6.92 -12.78 -7.03
N ALA A 95 -6.41 -11.57 -7.31
CA ALA A 95 -7.26 -10.40 -7.47
C ALA A 95 -8.17 -10.50 -8.70
N GLN A 96 -7.67 -11.07 -9.80
CA GLN A 96 -8.46 -11.34 -11.00
C GLN A 96 -9.55 -12.40 -10.77
N GLU A 97 -9.23 -13.45 -10.02
CA GLU A 97 -10.19 -14.50 -9.65
C GLU A 97 -11.31 -13.95 -8.76
N LEU A 98 -10.98 -13.12 -7.77
CA LEU A 98 -11.98 -12.43 -6.94
C LEU A 98 -12.86 -11.49 -7.77
N ALA A 99 -12.27 -10.70 -8.67
CA ALA A 99 -13.04 -9.83 -9.55
C ALA A 99 -13.92 -10.60 -10.54
N ALA A 100 -13.47 -11.77 -11.01
CA ALA A 100 -14.26 -12.66 -11.86
C ALA A 100 -15.42 -13.30 -11.07
N ALA A 101 -15.20 -13.68 -9.81
CA ALA A 101 -16.23 -14.22 -8.92
C ALA A 101 -17.31 -13.17 -8.56
N GLU A 102 -16.94 -11.90 -8.44
CA GLU A 102 -17.90 -10.81 -8.21
C GLU A 102 -18.80 -10.60 -9.46
N ARG A 103 -18.21 -10.68 -10.66
CA ARG A 103 -18.96 -10.55 -11.94
C ARG A 103 -19.96 -11.69 -12.15
N THR A 104 -19.61 -12.92 -11.78
CA THR A 104 -20.54 -14.05 -11.90
C THR A 104 -21.68 -13.96 -10.88
N ARG A 105 -21.42 -13.44 -9.67
CA ARG A 105 -22.48 -13.10 -8.70
C ARG A 105 -23.47 -12.06 -9.24
N GLN A 106 -22.97 -10.95 -9.78
CA GLN A 106 -23.84 -9.92 -10.34
C GLN A 106 -24.67 -10.43 -11.54
N ALA A 107 -24.07 -11.28 -12.39
CA ALA A 107 -24.77 -11.89 -13.51
C ALA A 107 -25.86 -12.90 -13.11
N SER A 108 -25.70 -13.59 -11.97
CA SER A 108 -26.69 -14.53 -11.46
C SER A 108 -27.84 -13.85 -10.72
N GLU A 109 -27.57 -12.72 -10.06
CA GLU A 109 -28.59 -11.87 -9.41
C GLU A 109 -29.52 -11.20 -10.46
N HIS A 110 -28.98 -10.75 -11.59
CA HIS A 110 -29.78 -10.14 -12.67
C HIS A 110 -30.69 -11.13 -13.40
N LYS A 111 -30.38 -12.43 -13.38
CA LYS A 111 -31.16 -13.47 -14.07
C LYS A 111 -32.41 -13.93 -13.30
N HIS A 112 -32.60 -13.46 -12.06
CA HIS A 112 -33.72 -13.84 -11.20
C HIS A 112 -34.85 -12.81 -11.10
N THR A 113 -34.81 -11.74 -11.91
CA THR A 113 -35.98 -10.86 -12.07
C THR A 113 -37.06 -11.65 -12.82
N PRO A 114 -38.20 -12.00 -12.18
CA PRO A 114 -39.27 -12.74 -12.85
C PRO A 114 -39.79 -11.86 -13.99
N ALA A 115 -39.82 -12.40 -15.20
CA ALA A 115 -40.51 -11.76 -16.31
C ALA A 115 -41.96 -11.50 -15.89
N ALA A 116 -42.37 -10.24 -15.92
CA ALA A 116 -43.74 -9.84 -15.61
C ALA A 116 -44.72 -10.65 -16.48
N PRO A 117 -45.87 -11.09 -15.93
CA PRO A 117 -46.83 -11.87 -16.70
C PRO A 117 -47.35 -11.05 -17.89
N PRO A 118 -47.64 -11.69 -19.03
CA PRO A 118 -48.26 -10.98 -20.15
C PRO A 118 -49.61 -10.42 -19.70
N GLU A 119 -49.81 -9.12 -19.89
CA GLU A 119 -51.12 -8.49 -19.76
C GLU A 119 -52.01 -9.08 -20.88
N ASP A 120 -52.92 -9.97 -20.49
CA ASP A 120 -54.02 -10.44 -21.33
C ASP A 120 -55.01 -9.29 -21.48
N ASP A 121 -54.94 -8.59 -22.63
CA ASP A 121 -55.95 -7.64 -23.07
C ASP A 121 -57.19 -8.41 -23.54
N ALA A 122 -58.30 -8.24 -22.81
CA ALA A 122 -59.63 -8.77 -23.12
C ALA A 122 -60.54 -7.71 -23.77
#